data_AF-A0A965QZS7-F1
#
_entry.id   AF-A0A965QZS7-F1
#
_cell.length_a   1.000
_cell.length_b   1.000
_cell.length_c   1.000
_cell.angle_alpha   90.00
_cell.angle_beta   90.00
_cell.angle_gamma   90.00
#
_symmetry.space_group_name_H-M   'P 1'
#
loop_
_entity.id
_entity.type
_entity.pdbx_description
1 polymer ?
#
loop_
_entity_poly.entity_id
_entity_poly.type
_entity_poly.pdbx_seq_one_letter_code
_entity_poly.pdbx_strand_id
1 'polypeptide(L)'
;GQALYPFSGPPEQPAYHPFQKWAARSEAVRPSPLMLRIHPQHGLWHAYRFALIFSHLDAADRADLRAQQDQQQSPEQESPCLRCVAQPCLTSCPADAFDGQSFAVAACASHLRTPAGQSCMQGGCMARNACPVAAGLRYAPAQAAFHMAAFARARG
;
A
#
# COMPACT_ATOMS: atom_id res chain seq x y z
N GLY A 1 21.37 15.50 3.92
CA GLY A 1 19.97 15.07 4.15
C GLY A 1 19.94 13.93 5.13
N GLN A 2 18.75 13.59 5.66
CA GLN A 2 18.52 12.48 6.58
C GLN A 2 17.48 11.52 6.00
N ALA A 3 17.60 10.22 6.27
CA ALA A 3 16.58 9.24 5.94
C ALA A 3 15.60 9.04 7.11
N LEU A 4 14.31 9.09 6.81
CA LEU A 4 13.23 8.73 7.72
C LEU A 4 12.61 7.40 7.27
N TYR A 5 12.22 6.54 8.20
CA TYR A 5 11.72 5.19 7.88
C TYR A 5 10.23 5.02 8.24
N PRO A 6 9.46 4.17 7.52
CA PRO A 6 8.05 3.93 7.81
C PRO A 6 7.76 3.27 9.16
N PHE A 7 8.78 2.69 9.79
CA PHE A 7 8.72 2.02 11.08
C PHE A 7 9.32 2.85 12.23
N SER A 8 9.57 4.14 11.98
CA SER A 8 9.97 5.13 12.99
C SER A 8 9.01 6.33 12.98
N GLY A 9 8.96 7.08 14.08
CA GLY A 9 8.18 8.31 14.18
C GLY A 9 8.80 9.30 15.17
N PRO A 10 8.37 10.58 15.13
CA PRO A 10 8.78 11.57 16.12
C PRO A 10 8.24 11.19 17.50
N PRO A 11 8.95 11.49 18.59
CA PRO A 11 8.45 11.19 19.94
C PRO A 11 7.16 11.96 20.28
N GLU A 12 6.88 13.06 19.58
CA GLU A 12 5.71 13.92 19.84
C GLU A 12 4.46 13.58 19.00
N GLN A 13 4.50 12.53 18.16
CA GLN A 13 3.46 12.17 17.18
C GLN A 13 3.14 10.66 17.22
N PRO A 14 2.11 10.16 16.51
CA PRO A 14 1.94 8.71 16.33
C PRO A 14 3.27 8.05 15.95
N ALA A 15 3.47 6.81 16.39
CA ALA A 15 4.73 6.05 16.32
C ALA A 15 5.36 5.89 14.91
N TYR A 16 4.73 6.45 13.88
CA TYR A 16 5.11 6.34 12.48
C TYR A 16 4.99 7.70 11.78
N HIS A 17 5.94 8.02 10.91
CA HIS A 17 5.83 9.14 9.99
C HIS A 17 4.65 8.98 9.00
N PRO A 18 4.05 10.08 8.51
CA PRO A 18 2.85 10.05 7.66
C PRO A 18 3.16 9.70 6.20
N PHE A 19 3.85 8.58 5.95
CA PHE A 19 4.30 8.13 4.62
C PHE A 19 3.18 8.09 3.57
N GLN A 20 1.97 7.65 3.93
CA GLN A 20 0.85 7.64 2.99
C GLN A 20 0.43 9.05 2.52
N LYS A 21 0.56 10.07 3.39
CA LYS A 21 0.27 11.46 3.01
C LYS A 21 1.38 12.03 2.13
N TRP A 22 2.63 11.69 2.43
CA TRP A 22 3.78 12.10 1.60
C TRP A 22 3.71 11.49 0.21
N ALA A 23 3.45 10.18 0.12
CA ALA A 23 3.22 9.46 -1.13
C ALA A 23 2.15 10.11 -2.01
N ALA A 24 0.99 10.46 -1.44
CA ALA A 24 -0.10 11.10 -2.18
C ALA A 24 0.20 12.53 -2.67
N ARG A 25 1.30 13.14 -2.18
CA ARG A 25 1.82 14.42 -2.66
C ARG A 25 2.93 14.26 -3.68
N SER A 26 3.64 13.13 -3.68
CA SER A 26 4.79 12.90 -4.56
C SER A 26 4.47 12.04 -5.78
N GLU A 27 3.38 11.27 -5.75
CA GLU A 27 3.02 10.30 -6.78
C GLU A 27 1.51 10.30 -7.03
N ALA A 28 1.11 9.85 -8.22
CA ALA A 28 -0.29 9.68 -8.65
C ALA A 28 -1.01 8.51 -7.93
N VAL A 29 -0.67 8.25 -6.67
CA VAL A 29 -1.28 7.19 -5.88
C VAL A 29 -2.59 7.64 -5.25
N ARG A 30 -3.62 6.79 -5.34
CA ARG A 30 -4.95 7.06 -4.80
C ARG A 30 -5.34 6.05 -3.71
N PRO A 31 -6.27 6.36 -2.80
CA PRO A 31 -6.83 5.35 -1.89
C PRO A 31 -7.48 4.20 -2.68
N SER A 32 -7.33 2.98 -2.18
CA SER A 32 -8.04 1.80 -2.66
C SER A 32 -8.96 1.24 -1.57
N PRO A 33 -9.95 0.39 -1.93
CA PRO A 33 -10.79 -0.29 -0.96
C PRO A 33 -10.03 -1.19 0.05
N LEU A 34 -8.75 -1.48 -0.21
CA LEU A 34 -7.90 -2.29 0.67
C LEU A 34 -7.05 -1.45 1.65
N MET A 35 -7.33 -0.15 1.81
CA MET A 35 -6.58 0.79 2.65
C MET A 35 -5.11 1.02 2.23
N LEU A 36 -4.74 0.45 1.07
CA LEU A 36 -3.46 0.64 0.41
C LEU A 36 -3.57 1.73 -0.65
N ARG A 37 -2.45 2.39 -0.94
CA ARG A 37 -2.33 3.37 -2.02
C ARG A 37 -2.12 2.64 -3.35
N ILE A 38 -3.03 2.82 -4.30
CA ILE A 38 -2.93 2.21 -5.64
C ILE A 38 -2.24 3.15 -6.62
N HIS A 39 -1.20 2.67 -7.29
CA HIS A 39 -0.50 3.38 -8.37
C HIS A 39 -1.11 2.98 -9.73
N PRO A 40 -1.30 3.91 -10.69
CA PRO A 40 -1.86 3.58 -12.00
C PRO A 40 -1.02 2.55 -12.77
N GLN A 41 0.30 2.60 -12.65
CA GLN A 41 1.23 1.69 -13.35
C GLN A 41 1.66 0.48 -12.51
N HIS A 42 1.77 0.63 -11.18
CA HIS A 42 2.31 -0.43 -10.31
C HIS A 42 1.22 -1.13 -9.48
N GLY A 43 -0.04 -0.70 -9.63
CA GLY A 43 -1.17 -1.24 -8.89
C GLY A 43 -0.93 -1.13 -7.39
N LEU A 44 -1.18 -2.24 -6.69
CA LEU A 44 -0.94 -2.34 -5.26
C LEU A 44 0.47 -2.86 -4.95
N TRP A 45 1.34 -3.08 -5.94
CA TRP A 45 2.59 -3.85 -5.82
C TRP A 45 3.82 -2.97 -5.62
N HIS A 46 3.72 -2.02 -4.69
CA HIS A 46 4.81 -1.13 -4.31
C HIS A 46 4.82 -0.91 -2.80
N ALA A 47 5.93 -0.39 -2.29
CA ALA A 47 6.09 -0.02 -0.89
C ALA A 47 7.16 1.07 -0.75
N TYR A 48 6.87 2.09 0.05
CA TYR A 48 7.85 3.11 0.42
C TYR A 48 8.82 2.56 1.47
N ARG A 49 10.12 2.77 1.25
CA ARG A 49 11.18 2.25 2.13
C ARG A 49 11.74 3.32 3.06
N PHE A 50 11.84 4.55 2.58
CA PHE A 50 12.29 5.70 3.35
C PHE A 50 11.87 6.99 2.64
N ALA A 51 11.99 8.11 3.35
CA ALA A 51 11.90 9.45 2.80
C ALA A 51 13.21 10.19 3.10
N LEU A 52 13.67 11.00 2.15
CA LEU A 52 14.85 11.85 2.34
C LEU A 52 14.40 13.26 2.70
N ILE A 53 14.89 13.76 3.83
CA ILE A 53 14.71 15.15 4.25
C ILE A 53 15.99 15.93 4.02
N PHE A 54 15.85 17.12 3.44
CA PHE A 54 16.93 18.05 3.18
C PHE A 54 16.64 19.36 3.92
N SER A 55 17.64 19.91 4.61
CA SER A 55 17.54 21.21 5.27
C SER A 55 17.58 22.38 4.28
N HIS A 56 18.12 22.13 3.09
CA HIS A 56 18.19 23.07 1.98
C HIS A 56 17.96 22.33 0.67
N LEU A 57 17.25 22.98 -0.25
CA LEU A 57 17.12 22.57 -1.65
C LEU A 57 17.28 23.82 -2.49
N ASP A 58 18.06 23.71 -3.56
CA ASP A 58 18.28 24.83 -4.48
C ASP A 58 16.98 25.22 -5.17
N ALA A 59 16.90 26.47 -5.62
CA ALA A 59 15.67 27.02 -6.17
C ALA A 59 15.19 26.25 -7.42
N ALA A 60 16.13 25.76 -8.24
CA ALA A 60 15.85 24.94 -9.41
C ALA A 60 15.22 23.59 -9.03
N ASP A 61 15.88 22.82 -8.16
CA ASP A 61 15.36 21.53 -7.68
C ASP A 61 13.97 21.66 -7.05
N ARG A 62 13.75 22.72 -6.28
CA ARG A 62 12.43 23.02 -5.70
C ARG A 62 11.37 23.29 -6.76
N ALA A 63 11.72 23.96 -7.85
CA ALA A 63 10.79 24.24 -8.94
C ALA A 63 10.44 22.93 -9.68
N ASP A 64 11.44 22.09 -9.95
CA ASP A 64 11.24 20.80 -10.62
C ASP A 64 10.34 19.86 -9.78
N LEU A 65 10.60 19.74 -8.48
CA LEU A 65 9.78 18.93 -7.57
C LEU A 65 8.34 19.44 -7.47
N ARG A 66 8.12 20.77 -7.52
CA ARG A 66 6.77 21.35 -7.53
C ARG A 66 6.04 21.05 -8.83
N ALA A 67 6.71 21.23 -9.97
CA ALA A 67 6.14 20.89 -11.27
C ALA A 67 5.75 19.41 -11.36
N GLN A 68 6.59 18.51 -10.81
CA GLN A 68 6.26 17.09 -10.71
C GLN A 68 5.06 16.87 -9.79
N GLN A 69 5.03 17.46 -8.60
CA GLN A 69 3.88 17.37 -7.68
C GLN A 69 2.58 17.80 -8.38
N ASP A 70 2.58 18.93 -9.08
CA ASP A 70 1.40 19.44 -9.77
C ASP A 70 0.89 18.47 -10.85
N GLN A 71 1.80 17.85 -11.61
CA GLN A 71 1.47 16.83 -12.60
C GLN A 71 0.84 15.58 -11.96
N GLN A 72 1.42 15.09 -10.86
CA GLN A 72 0.93 13.90 -10.15
C GLN A 72 -0.44 14.15 -9.50
N GLN A 73 -0.75 15.39 -9.17
CA GLN A 73 -2.01 15.80 -8.56
C GLN A 73 -3.09 16.20 -9.59
N SER A 74 -2.76 16.19 -10.89
CA SER A 74 -3.70 16.50 -11.97
C SER A 74 -4.99 15.68 -11.86
N PRO A 75 -6.17 16.27 -12.14
CA PRO A 75 -7.44 15.55 -12.23
C PRO A 75 -7.41 14.37 -13.20
N GLU A 76 -6.54 14.42 -14.22
CA GLU A 76 -6.35 13.34 -15.20
C GLU A 76 -5.80 12.04 -14.55
N GLN A 77 -5.18 12.15 -13.37
CA GLN A 77 -4.68 11.02 -12.58
C GLN A 77 -5.80 10.45 -11.69
N GLU A 78 -6.91 10.02 -12.28
CA GLU A 78 -8.00 9.37 -11.56
C GLU A 78 -7.59 8.01 -10.97
N SER A 79 -8.28 7.59 -9.89
CA SER A 79 -8.00 6.29 -9.28
C SER A 79 -8.41 5.16 -10.23
N PRO A 80 -7.54 4.16 -10.50
CA PRO A 80 -7.91 2.96 -11.24
C PRO A 80 -9.12 2.22 -10.64
N CYS A 81 -9.36 2.39 -9.33
CA CYS A 81 -10.51 1.78 -8.65
C CYS A 81 -11.86 2.31 -9.16
N LEU A 82 -11.94 3.55 -9.64
CA LEU A 82 -13.19 4.15 -10.14
C LEU A 82 -13.71 3.45 -11.40
N ARG A 83 -12.80 2.84 -12.17
CA ARG A 83 -13.13 2.08 -13.39
C ARG A 83 -13.26 0.58 -13.16
N CYS A 84 -12.99 0.11 -11.94
CA CYS A 84 -13.03 -1.30 -11.58
C CYS A 84 -14.42 -1.69 -11.06
N VAL A 85 -15.37 -1.90 -11.98
CA VAL A 85 -16.79 -2.17 -11.62
C VAL A 85 -16.95 -3.40 -10.73
N ALA A 86 -16.24 -4.50 -11.04
CA ALA A 86 -16.40 -5.76 -10.31
C ALA A 86 -15.82 -5.76 -8.89
N GLN A 87 -14.92 -4.81 -8.56
CA GLN A 87 -14.22 -4.71 -7.27
C GLN A 87 -13.86 -6.06 -6.62
N PRO A 88 -13.19 -6.99 -7.35
CA PRO A 88 -13.01 -8.36 -6.90
C PRO A 88 -12.18 -8.47 -5.61
N CYS A 89 -11.44 -7.41 -5.25
CA CYS A 89 -10.71 -7.32 -4.00
C CYS A 89 -11.60 -7.35 -2.76
N LEU A 90 -12.86 -6.94 -2.84
CA LEU A 90 -13.80 -6.97 -1.71
C LEU A 90 -14.48 -8.31 -1.51
N THR A 91 -14.52 -9.17 -2.54
CA THR A 91 -15.19 -10.47 -2.48
C THR A 91 -14.24 -11.65 -2.43
N SER A 92 -12.94 -11.45 -2.71
CA SER A 92 -11.94 -12.53 -2.75
C SER A 92 -11.26 -12.80 -1.41
N CYS A 93 -11.61 -12.09 -0.33
CA CYS A 93 -11.03 -12.33 0.99
C CYS A 93 -11.76 -13.49 1.70
N PRO A 94 -11.15 -14.66 1.93
CA PRO A 94 -11.81 -15.76 2.62
C PRO A 94 -12.05 -15.49 4.12
N ALA A 95 -11.45 -14.43 4.65
CA ALA A 95 -11.64 -13.97 6.03
C ALA A 95 -12.68 -12.84 6.16
N ASP A 96 -13.29 -12.41 5.04
CA ASP A 96 -14.18 -11.25 4.96
C ASP A 96 -13.60 -10.00 5.66
N ALA A 97 -12.29 -9.78 5.47
CA ALA A 97 -11.56 -8.80 6.27
C ALA A 97 -11.62 -7.37 5.73
N PHE A 98 -12.25 -7.12 4.58
CA PHE A 98 -12.31 -5.82 3.93
C PHE A 98 -13.75 -5.47 3.56
N ASP A 99 -14.24 -4.35 4.06
CA ASP A 99 -15.57 -3.78 3.73
C ASP A 99 -15.48 -2.57 2.78
N GLY A 100 -14.26 -2.26 2.31
CA GLY A 100 -13.96 -1.08 1.49
C GLY A 100 -13.67 0.20 2.27
N GLN A 101 -13.89 0.21 3.59
CA GLN A 101 -13.64 1.33 4.51
C GLN A 101 -12.62 0.98 5.60
N SER A 102 -12.47 -0.31 5.92
CA SER A 102 -11.69 -0.82 7.02
C SER A 102 -11.01 -2.15 6.69
N PHE A 103 -10.04 -2.52 7.52
CA PHE A 103 -9.39 -3.82 7.47
C PHE A 103 -9.54 -4.51 8.84
N ALA A 104 -10.32 -5.58 8.90
CA ALA A 104 -10.51 -6.39 10.11
C ALA A 104 -9.27 -7.27 10.37
N VAL A 105 -8.21 -6.64 10.87
CA VAL A 105 -6.89 -7.26 11.12
C VAL A 105 -7.02 -8.53 11.97
N ALA A 106 -7.85 -8.52 13.01
CA ALA A 106 -8.04 -9.65 13.90
C ALA A 106 -8.69 -10.86 13.19
N ALA A 107 -9.69 -10.62 12.35
CA ALA A 107 -10.34 -11.68 11.55
C ALA A 107 -9.35 -12.31 10.56
N CYS A 108 -8.57 -11.48 9.86
CA CYS A 108 -7.50 -11.93 8.98
C CYS A 108 -6.47 -12.78 9.75
N ALA A 109 -5.93 -12.27 10.86
CA ALA A 109 -4.94 -12.99 11.66
C ALA A 109 -5.47 -14.32 12.24
N SER A 110 -6.75 -14.37 12.62
CA SER A 110 -7.42 -15.61 13.02
C SER A 110 -7.49 -16.61 11.86
N HIS A 111 -7.97 -16.17 10.69
CA HIS A 111 -8.08 -17.01 9.51
C HIS A 111 -6.72 -17.61 9.07
N LEU A 112 -5.64 -16.84 9.11
CA LEU A 112 -4.30 -17.29 8.73
C LEU A 112 -3.76 -18.45 9.59
N ARG A 113 -4.28 -18.64 10.81
CA ARG A 113 -3.90 -19.74 11.70
C ARG A 113 -4.68 -21.03 11.44
N THR A 114 -5.68 -20.99 10.57
CA THR A 114 -6.49 -22.17 10.20
C THR A 114 -5.87 -22.91 9.00
N PRO A 115 -6.26 -24.18 8.76
CA PRO A 115 -5.92 -24.87 7.53
C PRO A 115 -6.36 -24.13 6.26
N ALA A 116 -7.53 -23.48 6.27
CA ALA A 116 -8.03 -22.70 5.14
C ALA A 116 -7.16 -21.47 4.82
N GLY A 117 -6.51 -20.91 5.83
CA GLY A 117 -5.60 -19.76 5.71
C GLY A 117 -4.27 -20.07 5.00
N GLN A 118 -3.93 -21.34 4.77
CA GLN A 118 -2.66 -21.72 4.13
C GLN A 118 -2.53 -21.18 2.71
N SER A 119 -3.64 -21.06 1.98
CA SER A 119 -3.69 -20.42 0.66
C SER A 119 -3.21 -18.97 0.72
N CYS A 120 -3.68 -18.21 1.71
CA CYS A 120 -3.24 -16.84 1.96
C CYS A 120 -1.77 -16.81 2.44
N MET A 121 -1.36 -17.75 3.31
CA MET A 121 0.01 -17.80 3.83
C MET A 121 1.05 -18.08 2.73
N GLN A 122 0.72 -18.86 1.71
CA GLN A 122 1.64 -19.21 0.63
C GLN A 122 1.53 -18.25 -0.57
N GLY A 123 0.30 -17.84 -0.91
CA GLY A 123 0.01 -17.03 -2.09
C GLY A 123 -0.05 -15.53 -1.83
N GLY A 124 -0.04 -15.08 -0.58
CA GLY A 124 -0.31 -13.69 -0.22
C GLY A 124 -1.79 -13.41 -0.01
N CYS A 125 -2.11 -12.17 0.35
CA CYS A 125 -3.49 -11.72 0.54
C CYS A 125 -4.33 -11.89 -0.74
N MET A 126 -5.33 -12.79 -0.70
CA MET A 126 -6.20 -13.07 -1.86
C MET A 126 -6.98 -11.83 -2.32
N ALA A 127 -7.42 -10.98 -1.41
CA ALA A 127 -8.05 -9.69 -1.74
C ALA A 127 -7.12 -8.78 -2.57
N ARG A 128 -5.85 -8.67 -2.16
CA ARG A 128 -4.85 -7.88 -2.90
C ARG A 128 -4.53 -8.50 -4.25
N ASN A 129 -4.38 -9.83 -4.29
CA ASN A 129 -4.13 -10.58 -5.52
C ASN A 129 -5.29 -10.51 -6.50
N ALA A 130 -6.53 -10.30 -6.05
CA ALA A 130 -7.68 -10.14 -6.93
C ALA A 130 -7.67 -8.82 -7.72
N CYS A 131 -6.89 -7.82 -7.29
CA CYS A 131 -6.76 -6.56 -8.02
C CYS A 131 -6.21 -6.81 -9.44
N PRO A 132 -6.90 -6.36 -10.50
CA PRO A 132 -6.45 -6.57 -11.88
C PRO A 132 -5.33 -5.60 -12.28
N VAL A 133 -5.19 -4.47 -11.57
CA VAL A 133 -4.21 -3.43 -11.90
C VAL A 133 -2.79 -3.94 -11.65
N ALA A 134 -1.97 -3.88 -12.69
CA ALA A 134 -0.58 -4.33 -12.69
C ALA A 134 -0.42 -5.79 -12.19
N ALA A 135 -1.31 -6.70 -12.60
CA ALA A 135 -1.27 -8.11 -12.19
C ALA A 135 0.08 -8.79 -12.47
N GLY A 136 0.81 -8.38 -13.52
CA GLY A 136 2.15 -8.89 -13.83
C GLY A 136 3.24 -8.48 -12.83
N LEU A 137 2.99 -7.52 -11.94
CA LEU A 137 3.91 -7.08 -10.88
C LEU A 137 3.59 -7.68 -9.51
N ARG A 138 2.64 -8.62 -9.44
CA ARG A 138 2.36 -9.40 -8.23
C ARG A 138 3.65 -10.00 -7.69
N TYR A 139 3.79 -9.98 -6.37
CA TYR A 139 4.93 -10.60 -5.72
C TYR A 139 5.01 -12.09 -6.08
N ALA A 140 6.22 -12.55 -6.37
CA ALA A 140 6.47 -13.97 -6.55
C ALA A 140 6.06 -14.75 -5.27
N PRO A 141 5.66 -16.03 -5.38
CA PRO A 141 5.15 -16.80 -4.23
C PRO A 141 6.06 -16.77 -3.00
N ALA A 142 7.38 -16.87 -3.19
CA ALA A 142 8.34 -16.81 -2.08
C ALA A 142 8.31 -15.45 -1.33
N GLN A 143 8.22 -14.35 -2.06
CA GLN A 143 8.12 -13.01 -1.46
C GLN A 143 6.76 -12.80 -0.79
N ALA A 144 5.67 -13.26 -1.41
CA ALA A 144 4.34 -13.19 -0.83
C ALA A 144 4.28 -13.97 0.50
N ALA A 145 4.78 -15.21 0.51
CA ALA A 145 4.83 -16.05 1.70
C ALA A 145 5.70 -15.44 2.81
N PHE A 146 6.86 -14.86 2.46
CA PHE A 146 7.70 -14.14 3.42
C PHE A 146 6.94 -13.01 4.12
N HIS A 147 6.22 -12.18 3.36
CA HIS A 147 5.43 -11.08 3.92
C HIS A 147 4.26 -11.57 4.78
N MET A 148 3.59 -12.65 4.37
CA MET A 148 2.49 -13.22 5.15
C MET A 148 2.97 -13.84 6.47
N ALA A 149 4.11 -14.54 6.46
CA ALA A 149 4.72 -15.04 7.68
C ALA A 149 5.11 -13.91 8.65
N ALA A 150 5.66 -12.80 8.13
CA ALA A 150 5.97 -11.64 8.95
C ALA A 150 4.71 -10.98 9.53
N PHE A 151 3.65 -10.83 8.72
CA PHE A 151 2.37 -10.31 9.19
C PHE A 151 1.76 -11.21 10.27
N ALA A 152 1.69 -12.52 10.04
CA ALA A 152 1.11 -13.47 10.98
C ALA A 152 1.85 -13.45 12.33
N ARG A 153 3.20 -13.42 12.33
CA ARG A 153 3.98 -13.31 13.58
C ARG A 153 3.72 -12.01 14.35
N ALA A 154 3.49 -10.90 13.65
CA ALA A 154 3.23 -9.61 14.29
C ALA A 154 1.80 -9.47 14.84
N ARG A 155 0.90 -10.42 14.53
CA ARG A 155 -0.52 -10.42 14.93
C ARG A 155 -0.93 -11.67 15.71
N GLY A 156 0.04 -12.54 16.01
CA GLY A 156 -0.12 -13.75 16.80
C GLY A 156 0.10 -13.51 18.28
#